data_AF-A0A938LD72-F1
#
_entry.id   AF-A0A938LD72-F1
#
_cell.length_a   1.000
_cell.length_b   1.000
_cell.length_c   1.000
_cell.angle_alpha   90.00
_cell.angle_beta   90.00
_cell.angle_gamma   90.00
#
_symmetry.space_group_name_H-M   'P 1'
#
loop_
_entity.id
_entity.type
_entity.pdbx_description
1 polymer ?
#
loop_
_entity_poly.entity_id
_entity_poly.type
_entity_poly.pdbx_seq_one_letter_code
_entity_poly.pdbx_strand_id
1 'polypeptide(L)'
;MKNLPLACLILGLPALAQTVSRVNLTSAGAQVTGGHSEGPALSHDGRYVAFFSKSPGLVSGDANNREDVFVHDRYTGAMERLSVSSAGVEGNGDSKFPSISADGRFVAFESGATNFDLVPVNSYMDIYVRDRQLGTTELVVKSTAGAPSTFGDSLSPQISADGSCVVFESDSNQITGNDNGAFTDIFARDIFAGLTEKISVSTGSLPGTSHSYNPSVSGNGSIVAFQSVATNLIGGDTNNKSDIFVRRRLLNTTERVSISSMGTQANGDSSEADISADGRYVAFQSTATNLVANDLNGHQDIFVRDLQTNTTELVSLANDGSQANLYSHYPEISADGRYVTFRSAANNLHAGDTNTADDIYVRDRLLGTTKHLSKSSAGVLANQASDLPAISGDGRFVAFDSGATNLVANDTNARDDIFVSDPAGCAPSIAIRTGAGNVPNSLTANSQPLVGNAGFGLVYHNPTAACGIAPGAPVVTAIDFNGVLSLPLFDGCGGGSGTLLVNVFGPLPGLTKSGLWTGAPGTASLPLPLDTSLCGLAAHGQSFFVALPAFSIHPSDAVDLVIGQ
;
A
#
# COMPACT_ATOMS: atom_id res chain seq x y z
N MET A 1 -34.25 17.85 48.98
CA MET A 1 -34.86 17.29 47.76
C MET A 1 -34.13 17.93 46.58
N LYS A 2 -32.94 17.39 46.29
CA LYS A 2 -32.61 16.52 45.13
C LYS A 2 -32.32 17.34 43.87
N ASN A 3 -31.03 17.65 43.71
CA ASN A 3 -30.37 17.96 42.45
C ASN A 3 -30.68 16.85 41.44
N LEU A 4 -31.25 17.19 40.28
CA LEU A 4 -31.17 16.36 39.09
C LEU A 4 -29.99 16.86 38.25
N PRO A 5 -28.98 16.02 37.95
CA PRO A 5 -27.97 16.38 36.96
C PRO A 5 -28.59 16.30 35.57
N LEU A 6 -28.31 17.31 34.75
CA LEU A 6 -28.56 17.31 33.32
C LEU A 6 -27.72 16.19 32.71
N ALA A 7 -28.34 15.03 32.46
CA ALA A 7 -27.69 13.93 31.76
C ALA A 7 -27.43 14.38 30.32
N CYS A 8 -26.17 14.68 30.01
CA CYS A 8 -25.70 14.86 28.65
C CYS A 8 -25.81 13.48 27.98
N LEU A 9 -26.87 13.28 27.20
CA LEU A 9 -27.04 12.10 26.37
C LEU A 9 -26.03 12.21 25.22
N ILE A 10 -24.82 11.71 25.45
CA ILE A 10 -23.89 11.41 24.37
C ILE A 10 -24.54 10.27 23.60
N LEU A 11 -25.24 10.58 22.53
CA LEU A 11 -25.56 9.60 21.49
C LEU A 11 -24.21 9.14 20.94
N GLY A 12 -23.71 8.02 21.47
CA GLY A 12 -22.56 7.35 20.91
C GLY A 12 -22.85 7.07 19.44
N LEU A 13 -22.08 7.70 18.55
CA LEU A 13 -22.02 7.25 17.17
C LEU A 13 -21.66 5.76 17.22
N PRO A 14 -22.43 4.86 16.58
CA PRO A 14 -22.04 3.46 16.55
C PRO A 14 -20.63 3.40 15.97
N ALA A 15 -19.71 2.71 16.65
CA ALA A 15 -18.45 2.33 16.04
C ALA A 15 -18.81 1.69 14.70
N LEU A 16 -18.27 2.23 13.61
CA LEU A 16 -18.49 1.62 12.30
C LEU A 16 -18.04 0.15 12.43
N ALA A 17 -18.92 -0.77 12.07
CA ALA A 17 -18.60 -2.19 12.07
C ALA A 17 -17.73 -2.49 10.85
N GLN A 18 -16.83 -3.47 10.98
CA GLN A 18 -16.02 -3.94 9.86
C GLN A 18 -16.93 -4.31 8.68
N THR A 19 -16.53 -3.93 7.47
CA THR A 19 -17.18 -4.39 6.24
C THR A 19 -16.24 -5.30 5.46
N VAL A 20 -16.80 -6.27 4.75
CA VAL A 20 -16.07 -7.21 3.90
C VAL A 20 -16.82 -7.35 2.57
N SER A 21 -16.10 -7.24 1.46
CA SER A 21 -16.64 -7.36 0.10
C SER A 21 -15.76 -8.22 -0.79
N ARG A 22 -16.37 -9.08 -1.62
CA ARG A 22 -15.68 -9.79 -2.71
C ARG A 22 -15.41 -8.83 -3.87
N VAL A 23 -14.24 -8.95 -4.52
CA VAL A 23 -13.87 -8.08 -5.67
C VAL A 23 -13.74 -8.82 -7.01
N ASN A 24 -13.51 -10.13 -7.02
CA ASN A 24 -13.39 -10.95 -8.24
C ASN A 24 -14.78 -11.33 -8.81
N LEU A 25 -15.57 -10.33 -9.20
CA LEU A 25 -16.90 -10.51 -9.79
C LEU A 25 -16.87 -10.30 -11.31
N THR A 26 -17.81 -10.93 -12.01
CA THR A 26 -18.11 -10.61 -13.42
C THR A 26 -18.56 -9.16 -13.57
N SER A 27 -18.54 -8.62 -14.79
CA SER A 27 -19.08 -7.27 -15.09
C SER A 27 -20.57 -7.09 -14.75
N ALA A 28 -21.33 -8.19 -14.61
CA ALA A 28 -22.71 -8.18 -14.15
C ALA A 28 -22.87 -8.28 -12.62
N GLY A 29 -21.75 -8.31 -11.87
CA GLY A 29 -21.72 -8.45 -10.41
C GLY A 29 -21.95 -9.88 -9.89
N ALA A 30 -21.94 -10.89 -10.76
CA ALA A 30 -22.07 -12.30 -10.36
C ALA A 30 -20.72 -12.91 -9.96
N GLN A 31 -20.74 -13.87 -9.02
CA GLN A 31 -19.57 -14.69 -8.67
C GLN A 31 -19.05 -15.44 -9.90
N VAL A 32 -17.73 -15.41 -10.11
CA VAL A 32 -17.10 -16.22 -11.15
C VAL A 32 -17.01 -17.69 -10.73
N THR A 33 -17.08 -18.58 -11.73
CA THR A 33 -17.06 -20.04 -11.50
C THR A 33 -15.99 -20.69 -12.36
N GLY A 34 -15.37 -21.77 -11.85
CA GLY A 34 -14.45 -22.61 -12.64
C GLY A 34 -12.95 -22.41 -12.37
N GLY A 35 -12.55 -21.35 -11.67
CA GLY A 35 -11.17 -21.10 -11.25
C GLY A 35 -11.08 -20.51 -9.85
N HIS A 36 -9.84 -20.27 -9.40
CA HIS A 36 -9.49 -19.57 -8.16
C HIS A 36 -8.97 -18.15 -8.48
N SER A 37 -8.98 -17.28 -7.49
CA SER A 37 -8.36 -15.95 -7.51
C SER A 37 -7.51 -15.79 -6.26
N GLU A 38 -6.24 -15.41 -6.43
CA GLU A 38 -5.23 -15.42 -5.36
C GLU A 38 -4.28 -14.20 -5.47
N GLY A 39 -3.45 -14.00 -4.44
CA GLY A 39 -2.35 -13.02 -4.42
C GLY A 39 -2.80 -11.59 -4.67
N PRO A 40 -3.68 -11.02 -3.82
CA PRO A 40 -4.11 -9.64 -3.98
C PRO A 40 -2.98 -8.65 -3.66
N ALA A 41 -3.02 -7.47 -4.28
CA ALA A 41 -2.19 -6.32 -3.96
C ALA A 41 -3.04 -5.03 -4.03
N LEU A 42 -2.73 -4.02 -3.20
CA LEU A 42 -3.53 -2.80 -3.06
C LEU A 42 -2.76 -1.53 -3.45
N SER A 43 -3.45 -0.61 -4.14
CA SER A 43 -2.98 0.78 -4.24
C SER A 43 -2.99 1.45 -2.86
N HIS A 44 -2.23 2.54 -2.67
CA HIS A 44 -2.09 3.17 -1.36
C HIS A 44 -3.40 3.73 -0.80
N ASP A 45 -4.30 4.21 -1.67
CA ASP A 45 -5.66 4.65 -1.31
C ASP A 45 -6.65 3.49 -1.19
N GLY A 46 -6.19 2.26 -1.44
CA GLY A 46 -6.98 1.03 -1.50
C GLY A 46 -8.03 1.02 -2.60
N ARG A 47 -7.99 1.94 -3.58
CA ARG A 47 -8.98 1.98 -4.66
C ARG A 47 -8.83 0.81 -5.62
N TYR A 48 -7.60 0.48 -6.00
CA TYR A 48 -7.31 -0.56 -6.96
C TYR A 48 -6.84 -1.82 -6.23
N VAL A 49 -7.44 -2.96 -6.59
CA VAL A 49 -7.03 -4.29 -6.13
C VAL A 49 -6.50 -5.04 -7.34
N ALA A 50 -5.19 -5.30 -7.38
CA ALA A 50 -4.61 -6.23 -8.34
C ALA A 50 -4.68 -7.64 -7.78
N PHE A 51 -4.87 -8.66 -8.62
CA PHE A 51 -4.83 -10.07 -8.23
C PHE A 51 -4.65 -10.94 -9.47
N PHE A 52 -4.30 -12.22 -9.33
CA PHE A 52 -4.33 -13.15 -10.45
C PHE A 52 -5.49 -14.13 -10.33
N SER A 53 -6.00 -14.60 -11.46
CA SER A 53 -7.09 -15.57 -11.46
C SER A 53 -7.08 -16.46 -12.69
N LYS A 54 -7.50 -17.70 -12.48
CA LYS A 54 -7.82 -18.66 -13.55
C LYS A 54 -9.30 -18.67 -13.93
N SER A 55 -10.12 -17.88 -13.23
CA SER A 55 -11.57 -17.91 -13.39
C SER A 55 -12.00 -17.26 -14.69
N PRO A 56 -12.71 -17.97 -15.59
CA PRO A 56 -13.24 -17.36 -16.79
C PRO A 56 -14.32 -16.32 -16.44
N GLY A 57 -14.40 -15.25 -17.23
CA GLY A 57 -15.52 -14.32 -17.22
C GLY A 57 -15.39 -13.13 -16.26
N LEU A 58 -14.22 -12.92 -15.63
CA LEU A 58 -13.91 -11.64 -14.97
C LEU A 58 -13.96 -10.47 -15.97
N VAL A 59 -13.47 -10.70 -17.18
CA VAL A 59 -13.61 -9.79 -18.32
C VAL A 59 -14.10 -10.55 -19.55
N SER A 60 -14.70 -9.82 -20.51
CA SER A 60 -15.05 -10.41 -21.80
C SER A 60 -13.78 -10.74 -22.60
N GLY A 61 -13.74 -11.90 -23.23
CA GLY A 61 -12.60 -12.30 -24.06
C GLY A 61 -11.42 -12.90 -23.28
N ASP A 62 -11.65 -13.27 -22.02
CA ASP A 62 -10.78 -14.18 -21.28
C ASP A 62 -11.20 -15.63 -21.56
N ALA A 63 -10.39 -16.34 -22.34
CA ALA A 63 -10.70 -17.67 -22.85
C ALA A 63 -9.48 -18.61 -22.92
N ASN A 64 -8.32 -18.17 -22.44
CA ASN A 64 -7.07 -18.93 -22.52
C ASN A 64 -6.97 -20.08 -21.49
N ASN A 65 -7.85 -20.11 -20.47
CA ASN A 65 -7.80 -21.03 -19.32
C ASN A 65 -6.45 -20.99 -18.56
N ARG A 66 -5.77 -19.86 -18.62
CA ARG A 66 -4.52 -19.56 -17.91
C ARG A 66 -4.80 -18.70 -16.70
N GLU A 67 -3.83 -18.60 -15.81
CA GLU A 67 -3.85 -17.54 -14.81
C GLU A 67 -3.52 -16.21 -15.49
N ASP A 68 -4.40 -15.24 -15.30
CA ASP A 68 -4.29 -13.89 -15.82
C ASP A 68 -4.24 -12.89 -14.66
N VAL A 69 -3.61 -11.75 -14.89
CA VAL A 69 -3.53 -10.66 -13.90
C VAL A 69 -4.63 -9.66 -14.17
N PHE A 70 -5.36 -9.28 -13.12
CA PHE A 70 -6.47 -8.35 -13.18
C PHE A 70 -6.29 -7.19 -12.20
N VAL A 71 -6.95 -6.07 -12.49
CA VAL A 71 -7.18 -4.97 -11.54
C VAL A 71 -8.66 -4.67 -11.44
N HIS A 72 -9.17 -4.66 -10.21
CA HIS A 72 -10.50 -4.17 -9.89
C HIS A 72 -10.42 -2.74 -9.33
N ASP A 73 -11.16 -1.82 -9.95
CA ASP A 73 -11.38 -0.47 -9.43
C ASP A 73 -12.59 -0.47 -8.49
N ARG A 74 -12.35 -0.43 -7.18
CA ARG A 74 -13.40 -0.44 -6.15
C ARG A 74 -14.30 0.78 -6.18
N TYR A 75 -13.90 1.86 -6.84
CA TYR A 75 -14.72 3.07 -6.97
C TYR A 75 -15.75 2.93 -8.09
N THR A 76 -15.34 2.43 -9.25
CA THR A 76 -16.21 2.32 -10.44
C THR A 76 -16.83 0.94 -10.61
N GLY A 77 -16.28 -0.08 -9.94
CA GLY A 77 -16.61 -1.48 -10.15
C GLY A 77 -15.97 -2.08 -11.41
N ALA A 78 -15.14 -1.33 -12.14
CA ALA A 78 -14.53 -1.80 -13.37
C ALA A 78 -13.49 -2.91 -13.11
N MET A 79 -13.46 -3.90 -14.00
CA MET A 79 -12.48 -4.99 -14.01
C MET A 79 -11.64 -4.88 -15.29
N GLU A 80 -10.32 -4.90 -15.15
CA GLU A 80 -9.37 -4.79 -16.25
C GLU A 80 -8.39 -5.96 -16.20
N ARG A 81 -8.11 -6.60 -17.35
CA ARG A 81 -7.02 -7.58 -17.47
C ARG A 81 -5.71 -6.89 -17.88
N LEU A 82 -4.65 -7.14 -17.14
CA LEU A 82 -3.33 -6.54 -17.35
C LEU A 82 -2.32 -7.46 -18.05
N SER A 83 -2.52 -8.78 -18.01
CA SER A 83 -1.74 -9.79 -18.76
C SER A 83 -2.06 -9.75 -20.26
N VAL A 84 -1.83 -8.59 -20.88
CA VAL A 84 -2.00 -8.32 -22.30
C VAL A 84 -0.75 -7.66 -22.87
N SER A 85 -0.49 -7.84 -24.17
CA SER A 85 0.56 -7.09 -24.87
C SER A 85 0.23 -5.60 -24.96
N SER A 86 1.19 -4.79 -25.40
CA SER A 86 0.97 -3.36 -25.69
C SER A 86 -0.13 -3.11 -26.74
N ALA A 87 -0.45 -4.11 -27.57
CA ALA A 87 -1.56 -4.07 -28.53
C ALA A 87 -2.92 -4.56 -27.95
N GLY A 88 -2.95 -4.93 -26.67
CA GLY A 88 -4.14 -5.47 -25.99
C GLY A 88 -4.42 -6.95 -26.28
N VAL A 89 -3.44 -7.70 -26.81
CA VAL A 89 -3.60 -9.14 -27.08
C VAL A 89 -3.35 -9.92 -25.79
N GLU A 90 -4.27 -10.81 -25.42
CA GLU A 90 -4.18 -11.73 -24.28
C GLU A 90 -2.88 -12.53 -24.25
N GLY A 91 -2.28 -12.67 -23.07
CA GLY A 91 -1.10 -13.49 -22.86
C GLY A 91 -1.35 -14.97 -23.12
N ASN A 92 -0.38 -15.65 -23.72
CA ASN A 92 -0.47 -17.08 -24.03
C ASN A 92 0.17 -18.01 -22.98
N GLY A 93 0.62 -17.45 -21.86
CA GLY A 93 1.19 -18.15 -20.70
C GLY A 93 0.57 -17.66 -19.40
N ASP A 94 0.81 -18.40 -18.32
CA ASP A 94 0.32 -18.04 -16.98
C ASP A 94 1.00 -16.75 -16.50
N SER A 95 0.23 -15.86 -15.86
CA SER A 95 0.67 -14.59 -15.29
C SER A 95 0.17 -14.46 -13.85
N LYS A 96 1.07 -14.13 -12.90
CA LYS A 96 0.80 -14.22 -11.46
C LYS A 96 1.45 -13.10 -10.66
N PHE A 97 1.13 -13.07 -9.36
CA PHE A 97 1.75 -12.24 -8.31
C PHE A 97 1.96 -10.77 -8.72
N PRO A 98 0.87 -10.02 -8.92
CA PRO A 98 0.98 -8.61 -9.26
C PRO A 98 1.40 -7.75 -8.06
N SER A 99 2.17 -6.71 -8.32
CA SER A 99 2.47 -5.60 -7.39
C SER A 99 2.10 -4.28 -8.05
N ILE A 100 1.47 -3.36 -7.31
CA ILE A 100 0.81 -2.17 -7.86
C ILE A 100 1.32 -0.86 -7.22
N SER A 101 1.56 0.17 -8.03
CA SER A 101 1.98 1.50 -7.55
C SER A 101 0.91 2.19 -6.72
N ALA A 102 1.29 3.20 -5.94
CA ALA A 102 0.39 3.89 -5.00
C ALA A 102 -0.83 4.53 -5.68
N ASP A 103 -0.64 5.06 -6.89
CA ASP A 103 -1.69 5.65 -7.72
C ASP A 103 -2.46 4.62 -8.56
N GLY A 104 -2.01 3.37 -8.54
CA GLY A 104 -2.53 2.25 -9.32
C GLY A 104 -2.20 2.32 -10.81
N ARG A 105 -1.29 3.19 -11.27
CA ARG A 105 -0.96 3.32 -12.69
C ARG A 105 -0.09 2.17 -13.20
N PHE A 106 0.93 1.79 -12.45
CA PHE A 106 1.90 0.79 -12.86
C PHE A 106 1.64 -0.51 -12.09
N VAL A 107 1.61 -1.63 -12.81
CA VAL A 107 1.51 -2.96 -12.21
C VAL A 107 2.62 -3.85 -12.74
N ALA A 108 3.50 -4.28 -11.85
CA ALA A 108 4.50 -5.30 -12.14
C ALA A 108 3.91 -6.69 -11.90
N PHE A 109 4.25 -7.68 -12.73
CA PHE A 109 3.74 -9.04 -12.58
C PHE A 109 4.66 -10.05 -13.26
N GLU A 110 4.58 -11.31 -12.84
CA GLU A 110 5.27 -12.43 -13.45
C GLU A 110 4.47 -12.94 -14.64
N SER A 111 5.15 -13.34 -15.71
CA SER A 111 4.49 -14.02 -16.82
C SER A 111 5.41 -14.93 -17.61
N GLY A 112 4.90 -16.11 -17.95
CA GLY A 112 5.48 -17.02 -18.94
C GLY A 112 4.94 -16.78 -20.35
N ALA A 113 4.22 -15.67 -20.58
CA ALA A 113 3.69 -15.34 -21.89
C ALA A 113 4.81 -14.97 -22.86
N THR A 114 4.75 -15.56 -24.06
CA THR A 114 5.74 -15.36 -25.14
C THR A 114 5.32 -14.30 -26.15
N ASN A 115 4.16 -13.66 -25.93
CA ASN A 115 3.51 -12.78 -26.89
C ASN A 115 3.25 -11.34 -26.38
N PHE A 116 3.88 -10.93 -25.28
CA PHE A 116 3.75 -9.56 -24.78
C PHE A 116 4.55 -8.51 -25.55
N ASP A 117 5.65 -8.89 -26.22
CA ASP A 117 6.33 -8.08 -27.25
C ASP A 117 7.34 -8.91 -28.07
N LEU A 118 7.67 -8.49 -29.30
CA LEU A 118 8.25 -9.29 -30.40
C LEU A 118 9.74 -9.73 -30.29
N VAL A 119 10.40 -9.75 -29.12
CA VAL A 119 11.80 -10.27 -28.98
C VAL A 119 12.15 -10.73 -27.54
N PRO A 120 12.88 -11.85 -27.34
CA PRO A 120 12.62 -13.21 -27.78
C PRO A 120 11.96 -14.07 -26.68
N VAL A 121 10.83 -14.68 -27.05
CA VAL A 121 10.44 -16.08 -26.82
C VAL A 121 11.42 -16.92 -25.99
N ASN A 122 11.21 -16.93 -24.69
CA ASN A 122 11.62 -18.03 -23.84
C ASN A 122 10.38 -18.49 -23.04
N SER A 123 10.42 -19.68 -22.45
CA SER A 123 9.30 -20.22 -21.66
C SER A 123 9.53 -20.07 -20.16
N TYR A 124 10.51 -19.28 -19.75
CA TYR A 124 10.75 -18.93 -18.36
C TYR A 124 9.72 -17.90 -17.90
N MET A 125 9.52 -17.83 -16.59
CA MET A 125 8.79 -16.72 -15.98
C MET A 125 9.67 -15.48 -16.04
N ASP A 126 9.14 -14.41 -16.61
CA ASP A 126 9.78 -13.10 -16.68
C ASP A 126 8.89 -12.04 -16.02
N ILE A 127 9.50 -10.94 -15.58
CA ILE A 127 8.77 -9.81 -15.00
C ILE A 127 8.41 -8.79 -16.08
N TYR A 128 7.14 -8.38 -16.08
CA TYR A 128 6.59 -7.33 -16.93
C TYR A 128 6.00 -6.21 -16.10
N VAL A 129 5.99 -4.99 -16.64
CA VAL A 129 5.24 -3.85 -16.09
C VAL A 129 4.21 -3.41 -17.11
N ARG A 130 2.95 -3.30 -16.65
CA ARG A 130 1.86 -2.65 -17.39
C ARG A 130 1.72 -1.21 -16.92
N ASP A 131 1.88 -0.25 -17.84
CA ASP A 131 1.42 1.12 -17.63
C ASP A 131 -0.05 1.20 -18.07
N ARG A 132 -0.96 1.28 -17.10
CA ARG A 132 -2.41 1.32 -17.35
C ARG A 132 -2.88 2.62 -18.00
N GLN A 133 -2.11 3.70 -17.86
CA GLN A 133 -2.45 4.98 -18.47
C GLN A 133 -2.05 5.02 -19.95
N LEU A 134 -0.86 4.52 -20.28
CA LEU A 134 -0.37 4.49 -21.66
C LEU A 134 -0.80 3.25 -22.44
N GLY A 135 -1.20 2.20 -21.73
CA GLY A 135 -1.54 0.93 -22.33
C GLY A 135 -0.34 0.19 -22.89
N THR A 136 0.85 0.35 -22.30
CA THR A 136 2.08 -0.37 -22.67
C THR A 136 2.38 -1.49 -21.68
N THR A 137 2.92 -2.60 -22.18
CA THR A 137 3.41 -3.73 -21.38
C THR A 137 4.88 -3.94 -21.73
N GLU A 138 5.78 -3.81 -20.77
CA GLU A 138 7.21 -3.85 -21.03
C GLU A 138 7.93 -4.88 -20.16
N LEU A 139 8.83 -5.66 -20.77
CA LEU A 139 9.72 -6.56 -20.05
C LEU A 139 10.67 -5.77 -19.13
N VAL A 140 10.71 -6.16 -17.86
CA VAL A 140 11.58 -5.64 -16.80
C VAL A 140 12.93 -6.37 -16.77
N VAL A 141 12.95 -7.67 -17.06
CA VAL A 141 14.17 -8.50 -16.98
C VAL A 141 15.11 -8.20 -18.16
N LYS A 142 15.85 -7.09 -18.06
CA LYS A 142 16.81 -6.60 -19.04
C LYS A 142 18.11 -6.24 -18.36
N SER A 143 19.21 -6.45 -19.08
CA SER A 143 20.52 -5.94 -18.71
C SER A 143 20.56 -4.41 -18.67
N THR A 144 21.58 -3.83 -18.05
CA THR A 144 21.80 -2.37 -18.03
C THR A 144 21.92 -1.76 -19.44
N ALA A 145 22.33 -2.55 -20.44
CA ALA A 145 22.37 -2.12 -21.84
C ALA A 145 21.02 -2.26 -22.57
N GLY A 146 19.97 -2.69 -21.88
CA GLY A 146 18.62 -2.88 -22.41
C GLY A 146 18.38 -4.21 -23.13
N ALA A 147 19.36 -5.11 -23.18
CA ALA A 147 19.17 -6.43 -23.78
C ALA A 147 18.33 -7.33 -22.86
N PRO A 148 17.30 -8.04 -23.37
CA PRO A 148 16.47 -8.95 -22.58
C PRO A 148 17.27 -10.14 -22.06
N SER A 149 16.90 -10.64 -20.88
CA SER A 149 17.33 -11.97 -20.43
C SER A 149 16.63 -13.05 -21.26
N THR A 150 17.33 -14.14 -21.54
CA THR A 150 16.78 -15.32 -22.22
C THR A 150 16.97 -16.60 -21.43
N PHE A 151 17.35 -16.49 -20.15
CA PHE A 151 17.70 -17.62 -19.30
C PHE A 151 17.36 -17.33 -17.83
N GLY A 152 16.87 -18.34 -17.14
CA GLY A 152 16.53 -18.29 -15.72
C GLY A 152 15.14 -17.73 -15.50
N ASP A 153 14.45 -18.26 -14.49
CA ASP A 153 13.18 -17.69 -14.05
C ASP A 153 13.43 -16.40 -13.25
N SER A 154 12.47 -15.49 -13.34
CA SER A 154 12.38 -14.28 -12.56
C SER A 154 11.01 -14.16 -11.93
N LEU A 155 10.99 -13.97 -10.61
CA LEU A 155 9.82 -14.09 -9.75
C LEU A 155 9.75 -12.95 -8.71
N SER A 156 8.65 -12.91 -7.96
CA SER A 156 8.36 -12.02 -6.84
C SER A 156 8.60 -10.53 -7.13
N PRO A 157 7.97 -9.95 -8.16
CA PRO A 157 8.15 -8.54 -8.47
C PRO A 157 7.48 -7.66 -7.41
N GLN A 158 8.19 -6.62 -6.97
CA GLN A 158 7.63 -5.53 -6.18
C GLN A 158 7.90 -4.19 -6.85
N ILE A 159 6.87 -3.36 -7.00
CA ILE A 159 6.99 -2.01 -7.58
C ILE A 159 6.93 -0.94 -6.48
N SER A 160 7.79 0.08 -6.57
CA SER A 160 7.76 1.21 -5.65
C SER A 160 6.45 1.99 -5.76
N ALA A 161 6.06 2.63 -4.66
CA ALA A 161 4.85 3.45 -4.57
C ALA A 161 4.78 4.52 -5.69
N ASP A 162 5.91 5.12 -6.04
CA ASP A 162 6.01 6.11 -7.12
C ASP A 162 6.12 5.52 -8.55
N GLY A 163 6.12 4.19 -8.69
CA GLY A 163 6.20 3.48 -9.95
C GLY A 163 7.57 3.52 -10.64
N SER A 164 8.60 4.10 -10.00
CA SER A 164 9.90 4.33 -10.63
C SER A 164 10.83 3.11 -10.59
N CYS A 165 10.62 2.18 -9.66
CA CYS A 165 11.53 1.07 -9.41
C CYS A 165 10.77 -0.25 -9.31
N VAL A 166 11.23 -1.28 -10.00
CA VAL A 166 10.78 -2.67 -9.80
C VAL A 166 11.94 -3.49 -9.27
N VAL A 167 11.74 -4.16 -8.14
CA VAL A 167 12.66 -5.15 -7.60
C VAL A 167 12.11 -6.55 -7.84
N PHE A 168 12.99 -7.51 -8.05
CA PHE A 168 12.61 -8.88 -8.41
C PHE A 168 13.75 -9.86 -8.15
N GLU A 169 13.39 -11.13 -8.09
CA GLU A 169 14.32 -12.27 -8.02
C GLU A 169 14.70 -12.72 -9.43
N SER A 170 15.94 -13.19 -9.64
CA SER A 170 16.32 -13.83 -10.90
C SER A 170 17.46 -14.82 -10.73
N ASP A 171 17.36 -15.93 -11.45
CA ASP A 171 18.47 -16.88 -11.69
C ASP A 171 19.29 -16.52 -12.94
N SER A 172 18.97 -15.41 -13.61
CA SER A 172 19.61 -15.02 -14.86
C SER A 172 21.06 -14.57 -14.68
N ASN A 173 21.95 -15.16 -15.47
CA ASN A 173 23.33 -14.69 -15.62
C ASN A 173 23.51 -13.57 -16.65
N GLN A 174 22.41 -13.01 -17.18
CA GLN A 174 22.44 -12.06 -18.30
C GLN A 174 22.06 -10.62 -17.90
N ILE A 175 21.59 -10.41 -16.66
CA ILE A 175 21.13 -9.09 -16.20
C ILE A 175 22.30 -8.17 -15.85
N THR A 176 23.33 -8.70 -15.18
CA THR A 176 24.54 -7.92 -14.84
C THR A 176 25.81 -8.72 -15.13
N GLY A 177 26.88 -8.05 -15.55
CA GLY A 177 28.10 -8.71 -16.05
C GLY A 177 28.94 -9.46 -15.01
N ASN A 178 28.60 -9.38 -13.73
CA ASN A 178 29.28 -10.09 -12.63
C ASN A 178 28.41 -11.21 -12.03
N ASP A 179 27.30 -11.57 -12.70
CA ASP A 179 26.46 -12.68 -12.29
C ASP A 179 26.77 -13.93 -13.10
N ASN A 180 26.98 -15.06 -12.42
CA ASN A 180 27.19 -16.34 -13.09
C ASN A 180 25.92 -17.21 -13.14
N GLY A 181 24.81 -16.74 -12.55
CA GLY A 181 23.52 -17.46 -12.48
C GLY A 181 23.58 -18.73 -11.65
N ALA A 182 24.55 -18.84 -10.73
CA ALA A 182 24.64 -19.99 -9.83
C ALA A 182 23.67 -19.88 -8.64
N PHE A 183 23.16 -18.68 -8.37
CA PHE A 183 22.25 -18.39 -7.26
C PHE A 183 21.13 -17.48 -7.74
N THR A 184 20.00 -17.57 -7.05
CA THR A 184 18.91 -16.61 -7.16
C THR A 184 19.33 -15.32 -6.49
N ASP A 185 19.22 -14.22 -7.20
CA ASP A 185 19.69 -12.92 -6.78
C ASP A 185 18.60 -11.87 -6.88
N ILE A 186 18.76 -10.79 -6.10
CA ILE A 186 17.81 -9.68 -6.12
C ILE A 186 18.32 -8.61 -7.07
N PHE A 187 17.46 -8.13 -7.95
CA PHE A 187 17.73 -7.05 -8.88
C PHE A 187 16.75 -5.91 -8.66
N ALA A 188 17.18 -4.69 -9.00
CA ALA A 188 16.32 -3.53 -9.08
C ALA A 188 16.47 -2.92 -10.48
N ARG A 189 15.34 -2.60 -11.10
CA ARG A 189 15.29 -1.85 -12.34
C ARG A 189 14.60 -0.52 -12.15
N ASP A 190 15.32 0.54 -12.51
CA ASP A 190 14.72 1.86 -12.71
C ASP A 190 13.95 1.87 -14.03
N ILE A 191 12.64 2.07 -13.94
CA ILE A 191 11.72 2.00 -15.08
C ILE A 191 11.93 3.17 -16.04
N PHE A 192 12.26 4.36 -15.53
CA PHE A 192 12.38 5.56 -16.36
C PHE A 192 13.79 5.74 -16.93
N ALA A 193 14.82 5.36 -16.18
CA ALA A 193 16.21 5.40 -16.63
C ALA A 193 16.60 4.14 -17.44
N GLY A 194 15.86 3.04 -17.31
CA GLY A 194 16.15 1.77 -17.97
C GLY A 194 17.41 1.08 -17.43
N LEU A 195 17.82 1.40 -16.21
CA LEU A 195 19.02 0.86 -15.58
C LEU A 195 18.67 -0.28 -14.63
N THR A 196 19.38 -1.39 -14.75
CA THR A 196 19.26 -2.54 -13.84
C THR A 196 20.53 -2.72 -13.04
N GLU A 197 20.38 -2.96 -11.74
CA GLU A 197 21.46 -3.22 -10.79
C GLU A 197 21.17 -4.46 -9.91
N LYS A 198 22.22 -5.12 -9.44
CA LYS A 198 22.13 -6.22 -8.48
C LYS A 198 22.11 -5.68 -7.05
N ILE A 199 21.13 -6.10 -6.27
CA ILE A 199 20.83 -5.64 -4.92
C ILE A 199 21.44 -6.56 -3.86
N SER A 200 21.46 -7.88 -4.09
CA SER A 200 22.03 -8.91 -3.22
C SER A 200 23.57 -8.89 -3.21
N VAL A 201 24.13 -7.75 -2.82
CA VAL A 201 25.57 -7.47 -2.75
C VAL A 201 25.94 -6.85 -1.40
N SER A 202 27.20 -6.97 -1.01
CA SER A 202 27.72 -6.30 0.19
C SER A 202 27.87 -4.79 0.01
N THR A 203 28.19 -4.05 1.08
CA THR A 203 28.56 -2.61 1.00
C THR A 203 29.70 -2.34 0.01
N GLY A 204 30.60 -3.31 -0.20
CA GLY A 204 31.66 -3.24 -1.22
C GLY A 204 31.25 -3.71 -2.61
N SER A 205 29.96 -3.95 -2.86
CA SER A 205 29.40 -4.53 -4.08
C SER A 205 29.95 -5.91 -4.45
N LEU A 206 30.40 -6.67 -3.44
CA LEU A 206 30.74 -8.09 -3.64
C LEU A 206 29.44 -8.89 -3.73
N PRO A 207 29.24 -9.73 -4.76
CA PRO A 207 28.08 -10.60 -4.85
C PRO A 207 27.92 -11.53 -3.65
N GLY A 208 26.68 -11.80 -3.26
CA GLY A 208 26.36 -12.88 -2.33
C GLY A 208 26.84 -14.24 -2.86
N THR A 209 27.20 -15.15 -1.96
CA THR A 209 27.63 -16.52 -2.31
C THR A 209 26.55 -17.58 -2.06
N SER A 210 25.29 -17.16 -1.98
CA SER A 210 24.12 -18.03 -1.82
C SER A 210 22.86 -17.32 -2.28
N HIS A 211 21.74 -18.03 -2.29
CA HIS A 211 20.46 -17.51 -2.78
C HIS A 211 19.90 -16.37 -1.91
N SER A 212 19.20 -15.46 -2.58
CA SER A 212 18.44 -14.36 -1.99
C SER A 212 17.05 -14.33 -2.62
N TYR A 213 16.02 -14.05 -1.81
CA TYR A 213 14.61 -14.19 -2.16
C TYR A 213 13.77 -13.06 -1.57
N ASN A 214 12.49 -12.99 -1.97
CA ASN A 214 11.42 -12.17 -1.39
C ASN A 214 11.81 -10.69 -1.19
N PRO A 215 12.10 -9.95 -2.27
CA PRO A 215 12.46 -8.55 -2.16
C PRO A 215 11.24 -7.66 -1.93
N SER A 216 11.39 -6.61 -1.12
CA SER A 216 10.41 -5.52 -0.96
C SER A 216 11.12 -4.17 -1.06
N VAL A 217 10.43 -3.15 -1.58
CA VAL A 217 11.04 -1.86 -1.95
C VAL A 217 10.31 -0.67 -1.34
N SER A 218 11.07 0.31 -0.83
CA SER A 218 10.50 1.55 -0.28
C SER A 218 9.78 2.37 -1.35
N GLY A 219 8.92 3.29 -0.92
CA GLY A 219 7.97 3.99 -1.80
C GLY A 219 8.62 4.82 -2.92
N ASN A 220 9.84 5.29 -2.70
CA ASN A 220 10.66 6.02 -3.68
C ASN A 220 11.72 5.14 -4.38
N GLY A 221 11.66 3.83 -4.20
CA GLY A 221 12.63 2.90 -4.76
C GLY A 221 14.00 2.86 -4.08
N SER A 222 14.29 3.71 -3.08
CA SER A 222 15.68 3.95 -2.62
C SER A 222 16.26 2.88 -1.69
N ILE A 223 15.41 2.09 -1.02
CA ILE A 223 15.80 1.05 -0.07
C ILE A 223 15.08 -0.24 -0.45
N VAL A 224 15.82 -1.34 -0.48
CA VAL A 224 15.29 -2.68 -0.79
C VAL A 224 15.56 -3.59 0.40
N ALA A 225 14.52 -4.16 1.00
CA ALA A 225 14.61 -5.25 1.95
C ALA A 225 14.57 -6.59 1.21
N PHE A 226 15.31 -7.58 1.67
CA PHE A 226 15.32 -8.91 1.06
C PHE A 226 15.83 -9.98 2.02
N GLN A 227 15.44 -11.22 1.76
CA GLN A 227 15.95 -12.39 2.45
C GLN A 227 17.24 -12.88 1.77
N SER A 228 18.22 -13.34 2.55
CA SER A 228 19.39 -14.04 1.99
C SER A 228 19.99 -15.09 2.91
N VAL A 229 20.46 -16.19 2.32
CA VAL A 229 21.22 -17.26 2.98
C VAL A 229 22.74 -16.97 2.94
N ALA A 230 23.16 -15.93 2.23
CA ALA A 230 24.56 -15.64 2.00
C ALA A 230 25.26 -15.06 3.23
N THR A 231 26.31 -15.74 3.70
CA THR A 231 27.10 -15.31 4.88
C THR A 231 28.11 -14.21 4.60
N ASN A 232 28.18 -13.70 3.36
CA ASN A 232 29.20 -12.74 2.93
C ASN A 232 28.63 -11.36 2.53
N LEU A 233 27.32 -11.14 2.66
CA LEU A 233 26.71 -9.82 2.39
C LEU A 233 27.11 -8.77 3.42
N ILE A 234 27.40 -9.20 4.65
CA ILE A 234 27.96 -8.36 5.71
C ILE A 234 29.07 -9.12 6.43
N GLY A 235 30.13 -8.41 6.82
CA GLY A 235 31.19 -8.99 7.64
C GLY A 235 30.66 -9.41 9.01
N GLY A 236 31.08 -10.57 9.50
CA GLY A 236 30.66 -11.08 10.81
C GLY A 236 29.33 -11.82 10.80
N ASP A 237 28.80 -12.21 9.64
CA ASP A 237 27.74 -13.22 9.60
C ASP A 237 28.25 -14.56 10.14
N THR A 238 27.64 -15.08 11.20
CA THR A 238 28.13 -16.30 11.86
C THR A 238 27.02 -17.25 12.30
N ASN A 239 25.75 -16.89 12.13
CA ASN A 239 24.63 -17.68 12.62
C ASN A 239 24.28 -18.87 11.69
N ASN A 240 24.74 -18.86 10.44
CA ASN A 240 24.37 -19.83 9.39
C ASN A 240 22.84 -19.94 9.24
N LYS A 241 22.14 -18.81 9.34
CA LYS A 241 20.69 -18.70 9.16
C LYS A 241 20.36 -17.84 7.96
N SER A 242 19.16 -18.03 7.42
CA SER A 242 18.57 -17.05 6.52
C SER A 242 18.30 -15.77 7.29
N ASP A 243 18.76 -14.64 6.76
CA ASP A 243 18.66 -13.33 7.39
C ASP A 243 17.92 -12.35 6.48
N ILE A 244 17.36 -11.30 7.10
CA ILE A 244 16.82 -10.16 6.38
C ILE A 244 17.89 -9.08 6.29
N PHE A 245 18.08 -8.56 5.09
CA PHE A 245 18.99 -7.46 4.79
C PHE A 245 18.23 -6.29 4.19
N VAL A 246 18.78 -5.09 4.36
CA VAL A 246 18.39 -3.91 3.59
C VAL A 246 19.57 -3.37 2.81
N ARG A 247 19.34 -3.08 1.53
CA ARG A 247 20.26 -2.35 0.66
C ARG A 247 19.76 -0.92 0.50
N ARG A 248 20.57 0.05 0.92
CA ARG A 248 20.36 1.47 0.59
C ARG A 248 21.07 1.75 -0.73
N ARG A 249 20.32 1.90 -1.81
CA ARG A 249 20.85 1.94 -3.18
C ARG A 249 21.80 3.13 -3.40
N LEU A 250 21.37 4.33 -3.00
CA LEU A 250 22.17 5.56 -3.18
C LEU A 250 23.44 5.60 -2.31
N LEU A 251 23.39 5.03 -1.11
CA LEU A 251 24.54 4.99 -0.19
C LEU A 251 25.45 3.79 -0.44
N ASN A 252 25.00 2.83 -1.26
CA ASN A 252 25.68 1.56 -1.47
C ASN A 252 26.00 0.80 -0.17
N THR A 253 25.09 0.84 0.81
CA THR A 253 25.25 0.14 2.09
C THR A 253 24.30 -1.03 2.20
N THR A 254 24.79 -2.14 2.76
CA THR A 254 24.01 -3.32 3.11
C THR A 254 24.07 -3.53 4.62
N GLU A 255 22.91 -3.63 5.26
CA GLU A 255 22.76 -3.77 6.72
C GLU A 255 21.87 -4.98 7.02
N ARG A 256 22.14 -5.72 8.10
CA ARG A 256 21.27 -6.81 8.58
C ARG A 256 20.14 -6.25 9.43
N VAL A 257 18.93 -6.68 9.14
CA VAL A 257 17.68 -6.29 9.81
C VAL A 257 17.29 -7.29 10.89
N SER A 258 17.47 -8.60 10.64
CA SER A 258 17.14 -9.71 11.55
C SER A 258 18.09 -9.80 12.75
N ILE A 259 18.13 -8.74 13.54
CA ILE A 259 18.92 -8.60 14.77
C ILE A 259 18.05 -8.10 15.91
N SER A 260 18.43 -8.40 17.14
CA SER A 260 17.80 -7.84 18.32
C SER A 260 18.09 -6.34 18.47
N SER A 261 17.36 -5.64 19.34
CA SER A 261 17.64 -4.24 19.71
C SER A 261 19.06 -4.01 20.26
N MET A 262 19.75 -5.06 20.71
CA MET A 262 21.14 -5.02 21.17
C MET A 262 22.15 -5.43 20.09
N GLY A 263 21.71 -5.65 18.86
CA GLY A 263 22.56 -6.01 17.72
C GLY A 263 22.97 -7.49 17.66
N THR A 264 22.29 -8.37 18.42
CA THR A 264 22.56 -9.82 18.35
C THR A 264 21.85 -10.43 17.14
N GLN A 265 22.55 -11.25 16.37
CA GLN A 265 21.98 -11.98 15.22
C GLN A 265 20.84 -12.90 15.66
N ALA A 266 19.81 -13.02 14.81
CA ALA A 266 18.79 -14.05 14.94
C ALA A 266 19.44 -15.45 15.07
N ASN A 267 18.97 -16.26 16.02
CA ASN A 267 19.38 -17.65 16.19
C ASN A 267 18.53 -18.66 15.39
N GLY A 268 17.52 -18.17 14.67
CA GLY A 268 16.65 -18.92 13.76
C GLY A 268 16.56 -18.23 12.40
N ASP A 269 15.95 -18.92 11.44
CA ASP A 269 15.78 -18.40 10.08
C ASP A 269 14.74 -17.27 10.05
N SER A 270 15.03 -16.23 9.28
CA SER A 270 14.16 -15.09 9.00
C SER A 270 13.89 -14.98 7.49
N SER A 271 12.66 -14.62 7.13
CA SER A 271 12.15 -14.60 5.74
C SER A 271 10.99 -13.61 5.57
N GLU A 272 10.49 -13.46 4.33
CA GLU A 272 9.31 -12.64 3.95
C GLU A 272 9.33 -11.23 4.56
N ALA A 273 10.28 -10.41 4.10
CA ALA A 273 10.40 -9.05 4.59
C ALA A 273 9.56 -8.06 3.78
N ASP A 274 8.90 -7.14 4.46
CA ASP A 274 8.19 -6.02 3.84
C ASP A 274 8.62 -4.69 4.45
N ILE A 275 8.85 -3.67 3.62
CA ILE A 275 9.41 -2.38 4.04
C ILE A 275 8.40 -1.23 3.87
N SER A 276 8.29 -0.37 4.89
CA SER A 276 7.44 0.82 4.83
C SER A 276 7.87 1.79 3.71
N ALA A 277 6.94 2.62 3.24
CA ALA A 277 7.18 3.49 2.10
C ALA A 277 8.31 4.52 2.35
N ASP A 278 8.49 4.97 3.60
CA ASP A 278 9.59 5.84 4.02
C ASP A 278 10.92 5.09 4.22
N GLY A 279 10.92 3.75 4.15
CA GLY A 279 12.07 2.89 4.32
C GLY A 279 12.58 2.81 5.76
N ARG A 280 11.75 3.16 6.75
CA ARG A 280 12.13 3.16 8.17
C ARG A 280 11.83 1.83 8.87
N TYR A 281 10.69 1.21 8.59
CA TYR A 281 10.23 0.01 9.27
C TYR A 281 10.31 -1.19 8.33
N VAL A 282 10.85 -2.30 8.82
CA VAL A 282 10.87 -3.58 8.10
C VAL A 282 10.13 -4.61 8.93
N ALA A 283 8.99 -5.08 8.45
CA ALA A 283 8.29 -6.24 8.99
C ALA A 283 8.91 -7.52 8.41
N PHE A 284 9.02 -8.59 9.19
CA PHE A 284 9.52 -9.88 8.72
C PHE A 284 9.08 -11.00 9.64
N GLN A 285 9.03 -12.22 9.13
CA GLN A 285 8.80 -13.42 9.95
C GLN A 285 10.12 -14.04 10.40
N SER A 286 10.15 -14.64 11.60
CA SER A 286 11.34 -15.34 12.11
C SER A 286 11.00 -16.47 13.05
N THR A 287 11.83 -17.52 13.03
CA THR A 287 11.82 -18.63 14.01
C THR A 287 12.77 -18.39 15.18
N ALA A 288 13.39 -17.21 15.24
CA ALA A 288 14.43 -16.88 16.20
C ALA A 288 13.88 -16.45 17.56
N THR A 289 14.28 -17.14 18.62
CA THR A 289 13.84 -16.90 20.00
C THR A 289 14.57 -15.76 20.72
N ASN A 290 15.50 -15.08 20.03
CA ASN A 290 16.41 -14.10 20.63
C ASN A 290 16.31 -12.68 20.03
N LEU A 291 15.35 -12.42 19.15
CA LEU A 291 15.13 -11.10 18.56
C LEU A 291 14.54 -10.10 19.57
N VAL A 292 13.69 -10.58 20.47
CA VAL A 292 13.15 -9.83 21.61
C VAL A 292 13.34 -10.62 22.91
N ALA A 293 13.25 -9.92 24.04
CA ALA A 293 13.23 -10.61 25.33
C ALA A 293 11.93 -11.40 25.50
N ASN A 294 12.03 -12.61 26.05
CA ASN A 294 10.89 -13.47 26.36
C ASN A 294 10.05 -13.89 25.14
N ASP A 295 10.67 -14.05 23.98
CA ASP A 295 10.07 -14.87 22.94
C ASP A 295 10.19 -16.36 23.31
N LEU A 296 9.09 -16.95 23.80
CA LEU A 296 9.10 -18.24 24.49
C LEU A 296 8.13 -19.27 23.90
N ASN A 297 7.36 -18.91 22.87
CA ASN A 297 6.33 -19.80 22.31
C ASN A 297 6.93 -20.91 21.43
N GLY A 298 8.17 -20.76 20.95
CA GLY A 298 8.83 -21.73 20.06
C GLY A 298 8.19 -21.82 18.66
N HIS A 299 7.43 -20.80 18.27
CA HIS A 299 6.76 -20.71 16.97
C HIS A 299 7.39 -19.62 16.11
N GLN A 300 7.00 -19.60 14.84
CA GLN A 300 7.37 -18.54 13.92
C GLN A 300 6.49 -17.33 14.19
N ASP A 301 7.13 -16.19 14.34
CA ASP A 301 6.50 -14.94 14.77
C ASP A 301 6.79 -13.80 13.79
N ILE A 302 5.97 -12.75 13.87
CA ILE A 302 6.15 -11.53 13.09
C ILE A 302 6.87 -10.48 13.93
N PHE A 303 7.93 -9.91 13.38
CA PHE A 303 8.72 -8.86 14.00
C PHE A 303 8.72 -7.61 13.14
N VAL A 304 8.91 -6.44 13.77
CA VAL A 304 9.24 -5.20 13.06
C VAL A 304 10.54 -4.62 13.60
N ARG A 305 11.43 -4.27 12.68
CA ARG A 305 12.66 -3.51 12.94
C ARG A 305 12.45 -2.04 12.57
N ASP A 306 12.68 -1.13 13.52
CA ASP A 306 12.83 0.30 13.25
C ASP A 306 14.31 0.59 12.95
N LEU A 307 14.62 0.92 11.70
CA LEU A 307 15.97 1.19 11.22
C LEU A 307 16.53 2.53 11.72
N GLN A 308 15.68 3.43 12.23
CA GLN A 308 16.11 4.72 12.75
C GLN A 308 16.47 4.62 14.24
N THR A 309 15.62 3.99 15.04
CA THR A 309 15.85 3.85 16.50
C THR A 309 16.64 2.60 16.86
N ASN A 310 16.87 1.70 15.90
CA ASN A 310 17.52 0.42 16.10
C ASN A 310 16.82 -0.46 17.14
N THR A 311 15.49 -0.49 17.10
CA THR A 311 14.65 -1.35 17.95
C THR A 311 13.95 -2.44 17.16
N THR A 312 13.89 -3.64 17.72
CA THR A 312 13.13 -4.79 17.20
C THR A 312 12.02 -5.11 18.18
N GLU A 313 10.81 -5.30 17.68
CA GLU A 313 9.63 -5.65 18.48
C GLU A 313 8.87 -6.82 17.87
N LEU A 314 8.19 -7.58 18.74
CA LEU A 314 7.29 -8.66 18.36
C LEU A 314 5.90 -8.10 18.08
N VAL A 315 5.32 -8.48 16.95
CA VAL A 315 4.07 -7.93 16.40
C VAL A 315 2.91 -8.92 16.52
N SER A 316 3.16 -10.23 16.40
CA SER A 316 2.18 -11.33 16.52
C SER A 316 1.73 -11.55 17.98
N LEU A 317 1.13 -10.50 18.56
CA LEU A 317 0.65 -10.45 19.94
C LEU A 317 -0.87 -10.26 19.98
N ALA A 318 -1.52 -10.80 21.01
CA ALA A 318 -2.88 -10.44 21.36
C ALA A 318 -2.95 -9.04 21.99
N ASN A 319 -4.18 -8.55 22.26
CA ASN A 319 -4.40 -7.25 22.90
C ASN A 319 -3.86 -7.15 24.33
N ASP A 320 -3.77 -8.30 25.04
CA ASP A 320 -3.22 -8.37 26.39
C ASP A 320 -1.70 -8.58 26.43
N GLY A 321 -1.05 -8.60 25.25
CA GLY A 321 0.39 -8.82 25.11
C GLY A 321 0.82 -10.29 25.14
N SER A 322 -0.11 -11.24 25.20
CA SER A 322 0.23 -12.66 25.05
C SER A 322 0.69 -12.98 23.62
N GLN A 323 1.68 -13.86 23.49
CA GLN A 323 2.19 -14.31 22.19
C GLN A 323 1.16 -15.21 21.49
N ALA A 324 1.18 -15.22 20.15
CA ALA A 324 0.52 -16.23 19.36
C ALA A 324 0.90 -17.64 19.85
N ASN A 325 -0.08 -18.53 19.99
CA ASN A 325 0.12 -19.90 20.44
C ASN A 325 0.40 -20.89 19.29
N LEU A 326 0.42 -20.41 18.05
CA LEU A 326 0.77 -21.12 16.82
C LEU A 326 1.46 -20.13 15.86
N TYR A 327 1.88 -20.63 14.69
CA TYR A 327 2.67 -19.89 13.71
C TYR A 327 1.94 -18.67 13.12
N SER A 328 2.71 -17.62 12.82
CA SER A 328 2.27 -16.45 12.06
C SER A 328 3.19 -16.21 10.85
N HIS A 329 2.60 -15.84 9.70
CA HIS A 329 3.27 -15.76 8.40
C HIS A 329 2.84 -14.54 7.57
N TYR A 330 3.60 -14.28 6.50
CA TYR A 330 3.30 -13.30 5.44
C TYR A 330 2.94 -11.90 5.99
N PRO A 331 3.90 -11.22 6.64
CA PRO A 331 3.65 -9.88 7.13
C PRO A 331 3.69 -8.86 5.99
N GLU A 332 2.74 -7.92 6.01
CA GLU A 332 2.81 -6.68 5.23
C GLU A 332 2.64 -5.46 6.13
N ILE A 333 3.30 -4.35 5.78
CA ILE A 333 3.33 -3.14 6.60
C ILE A 333 2.78 -1.91 5.83
N SER A 334 1.96 -1.10 6.51
CA SER A 334 1.44 0.15 5.94
C SER A 334 2.56 1.15 5.61
N ALA A 335 2.26 2.12 4.74
CA ALA A 335 3.25 3.07 4.23
C ALA A 335 3.94 3.89 5.35
N ASP A 336 3.21 4.18 6.43
CA ASP A 336 3.71 4.88 7.62
C ASP A 336 4.33 3.94 8.68
N GLY A 337 4.30 2.64 8.44
CA GLY A 337 4.77 1.62 9.36
C GLY A 337 3.80 1.27 10.48
N ARG A 338 2.66 1.93 10.65
CA ARG A 338 1.83 1.79 11.86
C ARG A 338 1.07 0.48 11.94
N TYR A 339 0.55 0.00 10.81
CA TYR A 339 -0.27 -1.19 10.74
C TYR A 339 0.50 -2.33 10.11
N VAL A 340 0.43 -3.52 10.70
CA VAL A 340 1.01 -4.74 10.15
C VAL A 340 -0.08 -5.79 10.00
N THR A 341 -0.31 -6.26 8.79
CA THR A 341 -1.17 -7.42 8.52
C THR A 341 -0.36 -8.69 8.47
N PHE A 342 -0.95 -9.80 8.88
CA PHE A 342 -0.31 -11.11 8.83
C PHE A 342 -1.35 -12.23 8.89
N ARG A 343 -1.00 -13.40 8.36
CA ARG A 343 -1.73 -14.65 8.54
C ARG A 343 -1.31 -15.30 9.85
N SER A 344 -2.23 -15.93 10.56
CA SER A 344 -1.89 -16.72 11.74
C SER A 344 -2.81 -17.93 11.91
N ALA A 345 -2.23 -19.06 12.34
CA ALA A 345 -2.98 -20.23 12.79
C ALA A 345 -3.40 -20.14 14.27
N ALA A 346 -2.98 -19.07 14.97
CA ALA A 346 -3.18 -18.93 16.41
C ALA A 346 -4.61 -18.53 16.77
N ASN A 347 -5.22 -19.30 17.67
CA ASN A 347 -6.58 -19.06 18.15
C ASN A 347 -6.66 -18.15 19.39
N ASN A 348 -5.54 -17.59 19.83
CA ASN A 348 -5.45 -16.73 21.02
C ASN A 348 -5.12 -15.26 20.72
N LEU A 349 -4.94 -14.88 19.45
CA LEU A 349 -4.66 -13.49 19.06
C LEU A 349 -5.86 -12.56 19.20
N HIS A 350 -7.08 -13.11 19.10
CA HIS A 350 -8.32 -12.39 19.32
C HIS A 350 -9.29 -13.23 20.15
N ALA A 351 -9.95 -12.59 21.12
CA ALA A 351 -10.93 -13.28 21.96
C ALA A 351 -12.13 -13.74 21.12
N GLY A 352 -12.50 -15.01 21.25
CA GLY A 352 -13.62 -15.59 20.51
C GLY A 352 -13.26 -16.14 19.14
N ASP A 353 -11.97 -16.19 18.79
CA ASP A 353 -11.53 -17.08 17.73
C ASP A 353 -11.79 -18.54 18.15
N THR A 354 -12.65 -19.20 17.39
CA THR A 354 -13.19 -20.54 17.67
C THR A 354 -13.15 -21.44 16.46
N ASN A 355 -12.67 -20.94 15.32
CA ASN A 355 -12.45 -21.76 14.15
C ASN A 355 -11.11 -22.53 14.33
N THR A 356 -10.78 -23.37 13.37
CA THR A 356 -9.45 -24.03 13.30
C THR A 356 -8.73 -23.67 12.01
N ALA A 357 -9.09 -22.52 11.44
CA ALA A 357 -8.62 -22.06 10.14
C ALA A 357 -7.53 -21.01 10.36
N ASP A 358 -6.65 -20.87 9.38
CA ASP A 358 -5.69 -19.77 9.39
C ASP A 358 -6.41 -18.47 9.05
N ASP A 359 -6.10 -17.43 9.81
CA ASP A 359 -6.87 -16.19 9.83
C ASP A 359 -5.99 -14.98 9.55
N ILE A 360 -6.61 -13.94 9.00
CA ILE A 360 -5.95 -12.65 8.74
C ILE A 360 -6.14 -11.73 9.93
N TYR A 361 -5.03 -11.19 10.42
CA TYR A 361 -4.99 -10.24 11.50
C TYR A 361 -4.34 -8.92 11.07
N VAL A 362 -4.72 -7.82 11.72
CA VAL A 362 -4.00 -6.55 11.64
C VAL A 362 -3.63 -6.08 13.05
N ARG A 363 -2.35 -5.74 13.23
CA ARG A 363 -1.81 -5.11 14.44
C ARG A 363 -1.66 -3.61 14.20
N ASP A 364 -2.31 -2.79 15.03
CA ASP A 364 -1.96 -1.38 15.22
C ASP A 364 -0.80 -1.31 16.22
N ARG A 365 0.40 -1.03 15.72
CA ARG A 365 1.62 -0.97 16.55
C ARG A 365 1.61 0.19 17.53
N LEU A 366 0.94 1.30 17.19
CA LEU A 366 0.85 2.46 18.07
C LEU A 366 -0.06 2.21 19.26
N LEU A 367 -1.21 1.58 19.02
CA LEU A 367 -2.19 1.27 20.07
C LEU A 367 -1.93 -0.06 20.78
N GLY A 368 -1.09 -0.92 20.19
CA GLY A 368 -0.87 -2.27 20.70
C GLY A 368 -2.12 -3.13 20.61
N THR A 369 -2.91 -2.97 19.54
CA THR A 369 -4.17 -3.71 19.37
C THR A 369 -4.16 -4.58 18.11
N THR A 370 -4.68 -5.80 18.22
CA THR A 370 -4.83 -6.80 17.17
C THR A 370 -6.31 -7.03 16.86
N LYS A 371 -6.66 -6.97 15.58
CA LYS A 371 -8.01 -7.23 15.07
C LYS A 371 -8.00 -8.42 14.12
N HIS A 372 -8.99 -9.30 14.27
CA HIS A 372 -9.28 -10.41 13.35
C HIS A 372 -10.11 -9.90 12.16
N LEU A 373 -9.62 -10.10 10.94
CA LEU A 373 -10.19 -9.56 9.70
C LEU A 373 -10.91 -10.59 8.83
N SER A 374 -10.55 -11.87 8.86
CA SER A 374 -11.23 -12.96 8.13
C SER A 374 -12.56 -13.35 8.77
N LYS A 375 -13.50 -12.41 8.78
CA LYS A 375 -14.88 -12.57 9.25
C LYS A 375 -15.84 -11.75 8.41
N SER A 376 -17.06 -12.23 8.24
CA SER A 376 -18.12 -11.51 7.54
C SER A 376 -18.43 -10.16 8.20
N SER A 377 -19.14 -9.28 7.48
CA SER A 377 -19.58 -7.98 8.04
C SER A 377 -20.54 -8.11 9.24
N ALA A 378 -21.12 -9.29 9.46
CA ALA A 378 -21.92 -9.61 10.63
C ALA A 378 -21.09 -10.14 11.82
N GLY A 379 -19.76 -10.24 11.67
CA GLY A 379 -18.83 -10.73 12.68
C GLY A 379 -18.69 -12.25 12.75
N VAL A 380 -19.26 -13.00 11.82
CA VAL A 380 -19.12 -14.47 11.74
C VAL A 380 -17.75 -14.81 11.14
N LEU A 381 -16.95 -15.60 11.85
CA LEU A 381 -15.61 -16.03 11.40
C LEU A 381 -15.66 -16.82 10.09
N ALA A 382 -14.61 -16.71 9.30
CA ALA A 382 -14.40 -17.55 8.12
C ALA A 382 -14.49 -19.04 8.50
N ASN A 383 -15.12 -19.84 7.63
CA ASN A 383 -15.26 -21.29 7.81
C ASN A 383 -14.17 -22.10 7.09
N GLN A 384 -13.22 -21.44 6.44
CA GLN A 384 -12.01 -21.99 5.81
C GLN A 384 -10.87 -20.98 5.98
N ALA A 385 -9.65 -21.40 5.62
CA ALA A 385 -8.45 -20.57 5.72
C ALA A 385 -8.56 -19.29 4.85
N SER A 386 -7.85 -18.26 5.30
CA SER A 386 -7.56 -17.04 4.55
C SER A 386 -6.05 -16.83 4.48
N ASP A 387 -5.54 -16.34 3.37
CA ASP A 387 -4.10 -16.25 3.09
C ASP A 387 -3.70 -14.89 2.47
N LEU A 388 -2.39 -14.72 2.24
CA LEU A 388 -1.75 -13.63 1.48
C LEU A 388 -2.41 -12.24 1.68
N PRO A 389 -2.37 -11.69 2.91
CA PRO A 389 -2.99 -10.42 3.18
C PRO A 389 -2.20 -9.26 2.58
N ALA A 390 -2.88 -8.36 1.86
CA ALA A 390 -2.33 -7.11 1.35
C ALA A 390 -2.93 -5.88 2.03
N ILE A 391 -2.12 -4.87 2.38
CA ILE A 391 -2.58 -3.67 3.10
C ILE A 391 -2.45 -2.37 2.28
N SER A 392 -3.45 -1.49 2.36
CA SER A 392 -3.35 -0.14 1.77
C SER A 392 -2.34 0.73 2.52
N GLY A 393 -1.80 1.75 1.83
CA GLY A 393 -0.76 2.61 2.39
C GLY A 393 -1.19 3.34 3.67
N ASP A 394 -2.47 3.69 3.80
CA ASP A 394 -3.05 4.27 5.02
C ASP A 394 -3.44 3.24 6.10
N GLY A 395 -3.27 1.95 5.83
CA GLY A 395 -3.66 0.84 6.71
C GLY A 395 -5.16 0.65 6.90
N ARG A 396 -5.99 1.29 6.06
CA ARG A 396 -7.45 1.22 6.17
C ARG A 396 -8.04 -0.02 5.50
N PHE A 397 -7.56 -0.40 4.33
CA PHE A 397 -8.09 -1.53 3.58
C PHE A 397 -7.11 -2.69 3.63
N VAL A 398 -7.64 -3.90 3.82
CA VAL A 398 -6.85 -5.13 3.76
C VAL A 398 -7.53 -6.07 2.77
N ALA A 399 -6.82 -6.44 1.70
CA ALA A 399 -7.23 -7.48 0.78
C ALA A 399 -6.65 -8.82 1.21
N PHE A 400 -7.30 -9.93 0.91
CA PHE A 400 -6.80 -11.27 1.17
C PHE A 400 -7.57 -12.27 0.30
N ASP A 401 -6.97 -13.42 0.01
CA ASP A 401 -7.66 -14.55 -0.60
C ASP A 401 -8.22 -15.48 0.46
N SER A 402 -9.35 -16.12 0.16
CA SER A 402 -9.94 -17.10 1.06
C SER A 402 -10.88 -18.05 0.34
N GLY A 403 -10.82 -19.34 0.72
CA GLY A 403 -11.78 -20.36 0.31
C GLY A 403 -13.05 -20.40 1.16
N ALA A 404 -13.26 -19.43 2.05
CA ALA A 404 -14.37 -19.41 2.98
C ALA A 404 -15.69 -19.03 2.31
N THR A 405 -16.67 -19.92 2.42
CA THR A 405 -17.99 -19.76 1.77
C THR A 405 -18.95 -18.86 2.54
N ASN A 406 -18.49 -18.21 3.62
CA ASN A 406 -19.35 -17.47 4.55
C ASN A 406 -18.85 -16.04 4.86
N LEU A 407 -17.81 -15.56 4.18
CA LEU A 407 -17.34 -14.17 4.31
C LEU A 407 -18.33 -13.16 3.72
N VAL A 408 -18.98 -13.55 2.61
CA VAL A 408 -20.05 -12.79 1.95
C VAL A 408 -21.23 -13.71 1.64
N ALA A 409 -22.41 -13.12 1.42
CA ALA A 409 -23.57 -13.89 1.00
C ALA A 409 -23.36 -14.49 -0.40
N ASN A 410 -23.91 -15.69 -0.61
CA ASN A 410 -23.88 -16.40 -1.90
C ASN A 410 -22.47 -16.67 -2.44
N ASP A 411 -21.52 -16.96 -1.57
CA ASP A 411 -20.35 -17.72 -1.98
C ASP A 411 -20.72 -19.19 -2.19
N THR A 412 -20.65 -19.65 -3.44
CA THR A 412 -21.11 -20.97 -3.83
C THR A 412 -20.09 -21.79 -4.63
N ASN A 413 -18.93 -21.20 -4.96
CA ASN A 413 -17.97 -21.83 -5.85
C ASN A 413 -16.97 -22.76 -5.11
N ALA A 414 -16.83 -22.62 -3.78
CA ALA A 414 -15.86 -23.33 -2.95
C ALA A 414 -14.42 -23.24 -3.51
N ARG A 415 -14.05 -22.05 -3.98
CA ARG A 415 -12.73 -21.68 -4.50
C ARG A 415 -12.21 -20.46 -3.75
N ASP A 416 -10.91 -20.24 -3.80
CA ASP A 416 -10.32 -19.02 -3.28
C ASP A 416 -10.83 -17.83 -4.10
N ASP A 417 -11.40 -16.86 -3.39
CA ASP A 417 -11.91 -15.60 -3.90
C ASP A 417 -11.14 -14.45 -3.22
N ILE A 418 -11.10 -13.28 -3.86
CA ILE A 418 -10.46 -12.09 -3.28
C ILE A 418 -11.48 -11.27 -2.50
N PHE A 419 -11.18 -11.02 -1.23
CA PHE A 419 -11.96 -10.20 -0.34
C PHE A 419 -11.19 -8.94 0.06
N VAL A 420 -11.92 -7.85 0.29
CA VAL A 420 -11.38 -6.63 0.91
C VAL A 420 -12.16 -6.35 2.18
N SER A 421 -11.43 -6.22 3.29
CA SER A 421 -11.92 -5.77 4.58
C SER A 421 -11.64 -4.27 4.77
N ASP A 422 -12.65 -3.53 5.22
CA ASP A 422 -12.50 -2.22 5.86
C ASP A 422 -12.76 -2.43 7.37
N PRO A 423 -11.71 -2.52 8.21
CA PRO A 423 -11.81 -2.85 9.64
C PRO A 423 -12.51 -1.80 10.51
N ALA A 424 -13.06 -0.73 9.91
CA ALA A 424 -13.90 0.26 10.54
C ALA A 424 -13.43 0.70 11.95
N GLY A 425 -12.61 1.75 11.96
CA GLY A 425 -11.87 2.19 13.15
C GLY A 425 -10.47 2.69 12.82
N CYS A 426 -10.01 2.53 11.58
CA CYS A 426 -8.98 3.40 11.00
C CYS A 426 -9.70 4.68 10.51
N ALA A 427 -9.18 5.85 10.86
CA ALA A 427 -9.83 7.14 10.58
C ALA A 427 -10.23 7.29 9.10
N PRO A 428 -11.29 8.04 8.76
CA PRO A 428 -11.60 8.33 7.36
C PRO A 428 -10.39 8.97 6.69
N SER A 429 -9.82 8.31 5.68
CA SER A 429 -8.84 8.90 4.79
C SER A 429 -9.54 9.87 3.83
N ILE A 430 -9.10 11.13 3.84
CA ILE A 430 -9.39 12.11 2.78
C ILE A 430 -8.30 11.95 1.73
N ALA A 431 -8.66 11.45 0.55
CA ALA A 431 -7.77 11.42 -0.61
C ALA A 431 -7.90 12.74 -1.38
N ILE A 432 -6.86 13.57 -1.36
CA ILE A 432 -6.78 14.79 -2.17
C ILE A 432 -6.02 14.45 -3.45
N ARG A 433 -6.69 14.42 -4.61
CA ARG A 433 -6.02 14.37 -5.92
C ARG A 433 -5.75 15.79 -6.41
N THR A 434 -4.52 16.07 -6.82
CA THR A 434 -4.21 17.22 -7.69
C THR A 434 -4.51 16.78 -9.14
N GLY A 435 -5.41 17.49 -9.80
CA GLY A 435 -5.79 17.18 -11.19
C GLY A 435 -4.63 17.41 -12.16
N ALA A 436 -4.46 16.45 -13.07
CA ALA A 436 -3.66 16.40 -14.29
C ALA A 436 -2.75 17.58 -14.69
N GLY A 437 -1.49 17.24 -15.01
CA GLY A 437 -0.63 18.01 -15.92
C GLY A 437 0.70 18.44 -15.30
N ASN A 438 1.77 17.68 -15.56
CA ASN A 438 3.17 18.09 -15.43
C ASN A 438 3.54 18.95 -14.19
N VAL A 439 3.24 18.46 -12.98
CA VAL A 439 3.86 18.98 -11.76
C VAL A 439 4.88 17.95 -11.29
N PRO A 440 6.15 18.31 -11.03
CA PRO A 440 7.16 17.36 -10.56
C PRO A 440 6.65 16.60 -9.32
N ASN A 441 6.93 15.29 -9.29
CA ASN A 441 6.60 14.29 -8.27
C ASN A 441 7.14 14.63 -6.85
N SER A 442 6.82 15.80 -6.29
CA SER A 442 7.36 16.27 -5.01
C SER A 442 6.29 16.68 -3.99
N LEU A 443 5.14 15.99 -3.97
CA LEU A 443 4.43 15.81 -2.69
C LEU A 443 5.21 14.76 -1.87
N THR A 444 6.38 15.17 -1.41
CA THR A 444 7.29 14.38 -0.58
C THR A 444 6.60 14.09 0.76
N ALA A 445 6.35 12.82 1.05
CA ALA A 445 6.75 12.02 2.23
C ALA A 445 6.86 12.66 3.66
N ASN A 446 6.46 13.90 3.89
CA ASN A 446 6.64 14.61 5.16
C ASN A 446 5.33 15.14 5.77
N SER A 447 4.17 14.85 5.18
CA SER A 447 2.89 15.15 5.84
C SER A 447 2.62 14.09 6.92
N GLN A 448 3.21 14.32 8.10
CA GLN A 448 2.71 13.74 9.33
C GLN A 448 1.22 14.08 9.44
N PRO A 449 0.30 13.12 9.64
CA PRO A 449 -0.97 13.47 10.23
C PRO A 449 -0.66 14.02 11.62
N LEU A 450 -0.83 15.33 11.83
CA LEU A 450 -0.88 15.89 13.16
C LEU A 450 -2.10 15.26 13.85
N VAL A 451 -1.90 14.16 14.56
CA VAL A 451 -2.88 13.62 15.49
C VAL A 451 -2.83 14.49 16.75
N GLY A 452 -3.46 15.65 16.65
CA GLY A 452 -3.99 16.41 17.78
C GLY A 452 -5.47 16.65 17.49
N ASN A 453 -6.32 16.51 18.51
CA ASN A 453 -7.77 16.72 18.36
C ASN A 453 -8.06 17.98 17.50
N ALA A 454 -8.65 17.74 16.32
CA ALA A 454 -9.13 18.73 15.35
C ALA A 454 -8.07 19.55 14.57
N GLY A 455 -7.76 19.11 13.34
CA GLY A 455 -7.18 19.96 12.28
C GLY A 455 -6.25 19.22 11.33
N PHE A 456 -6.41 19.41 10.01
CA PHE A 456 -5.47 18.96 8.99
C PHE A 456 -4.66 20.17 8.47
N GLY A 457 -3.34 20.07 8.43
CA GLY A 457 -2.44 21.10 7.87
C GLY A 457 -1.75 20.60 6.60
N LEU A 458 -1.72 21.42 5.55
CA LEU A 458 -0.91 21.18 4.36
C LEU A 458 0.31 22.10 4.38
N VAL A 459 1.49 21.55 4.09
CA VAL A 459 2.72 22.32 3.90
C VAL A 459 3.11 22.20 2.43
N TYR A 460 3.18 23.33 1.72
CA TYR A 460 3.71 23.39 0.35
C TYR A 460 5.00 24.20 0.34
N HIS A 461 5.99 23.73 -0.41
CA HIS A 461 7.22 24.45 -0.67
C HIS A 461 7.07 25.25 -1.97
N ASN A 462 7.01 26.59 -1.87
CA ASN A 462 6.96 27.44 -3.05
C ASN A 462 8.33 27.47 -3.77
N PRO A 463 8.43 27.03 -5.03
CA PRO A 463 9.71 26.98 -5.75
C PRO A 463 10.13 28.31 -6.39
N THR A 464 9.34 29.39 -6.29
CA THR A 464 9.66 30.68 -6.93
C THR A 464 9.96 31.78 -5.92
N ALA A 465 11.18 32.33 -6.01
CA ALA A 465 11.73 33.39 -5.16
C ALA A 465 11.14 34.79 -5.49
N ALA A 466 9.81 34.92 -5.53
CA ALA A 466 9.14 36.19 -5.85
C ALA A 466 8.82 37.05 -4.62
N CYS A 467 9.03 36.54 -3.39
CA CYS A 467 8.55 37.21 -2.17
C CYS A 467 9.64 37.63 -1.15
N GLY A 468 10.92 37.68 -1.54
CA GLY A 468 11.98 38.10 -0.60
C GLY A 468 12.19 37.16 0.59
N ILE A 469 11.58 35.98 0.56
CA ILE A 469 11.85 34.86 1.47
C ILE A 469 12.92 33.99 0.81
N ALA A 470 13.92 33.58 1.59
CA ALA A 470 14.99 32.70 1.09
C ALA A 470 14.39 31.42 0.48
N PRO A 471 14.92 30.93 -0.65
CA PRO A 471 14.54 29.62 -1.19
C PRO A 471 14.62 28.56 -0.09
N GLY A 472 13.51 27.86 0.19
CA GLY A 472 13.45 26.78 1.18
C GLY A 472 12.70 27.08 2.49
N ALA A 473 12.09 28.25 2.68
CA ALA A 473 11.23 28.49 3.84
C ALA A 473 9.84 27.81 3.68
N PRO A 474 9.35 27.07 4.69
CA PRO A 474 8.03 26.42 4.62
C PRO A 474 6.90 27.45 4.75
N VAL A 475 5.92 27.38 3.85
CA VAL A 475 4.63 28.08 4.00
C VAL A 475 3.62 27.07 4.51
N VAL A 476 3.06 27.33 5.70
CA VAL A 476 2.05 26.48 6.32
C VAL A 476 0.67 27.05 5.99
N THR A 477 -0.19 26.26 5.37
CA THR A 477 -1.61 26.58 5.22
C THR A 477 -2.41 25.54 5.99
N ALA A 478 -3.04 25.96 7.09
CA ALA A 478 -3.89 25.08 7.92
C ALA A 478 -5.37 25.29 7.58
N ILE A 479 -6.11 24.20 7.39
CA ILE A 479 -7.58 24.24 7.28
C ILE A 479 -8.15 23.61 8.55
N ASP A 480 -8.72 24.44 9.43
CA ASP A 480 -9.44 24.00 10.62
C ASP A 480 -10.94 23.86 10.31
N PHE A 481 -11.51 22.67 10.56
CA PHE A 481 -12.93 22.38 10.39
C PHE A 481 -13.76 22.60 11.68
N ASN A 482 -13.15 23.00 12.80
CA ASN A 482 -13.81 23.14 14.11
C ASN A 482 -13.83 24.56 14.69
N GLY A 483 -13.52 25.58 13.89
CA GLY A 483 -13.92 26.96 14.17
C GLY A 483 -13.14 27.69 15.26
N VAL A 484 -11.92 27.28 15.61
CA VAL A 484 -11.05 28.06 16.50
C VAL A 484 -9.63 28.11 15.94
N LEU A 485 -9.43 29.02 14.99
CA LEU A 485 -8.10 29.45 14.57
C LEU A 485 -7.58 30.54 15.50
N SER A 486 -6.47 30.27 16.18
CA SER A 486 -5.75 31.22 17.05
C SER A 486 -4.56 31.91 16.37
N LEU A 487 -4.36 31.72 15.05
CA LEU A 487 -3.28 32.36 14.28
C LEU A 487 -3.76 32.82 12.89
N PRO A 488 -3.22 33.92 12.33
CA PRO A 488 -3.59 34.42 11.01
C PRO A 488 -3.15 33.48 9.88
N LEU A 489 -4.01 33.32 8.89
CA LEU A 489 -3.91 32.31 7.83
C LEU A 489 -3.13 32.76 6.58
N PHE A 490 -2.68 34.01 6.52
CA PHE A 490 -1.86 34.52 5.40
C PHE A 490 -1.00 35.69 5.87
N ASP A 491 0.28 35.67 5.48
CA ASP A 491 1.14 36.86 5.53
C ASP A 491 1.19 37.50 4.14
N GLY A 492 0.12 38.24 3.81
CA GLY A 492 0.11 39.40 2.89
C GLY A 492 0.68 39.31 1.46
N CYS A 493 1.04 38.16 0.90
CA CYS A 493 1.72 38.10 -0.40
C CYS A 493 0.75 37.84 -1.57
N GLY A 494 0.39 38.88 -2.33
CA GLY A 494 -0.29 38.75 -3.62
C GLY A 494 0.70 38.36 -4.72
N GLY A 495 0.52 37.22 -5.38
CA GLY A 495 1.28 36.88 -6.59
C GLY A 495 1.48 35.40 -6.97
N GLY A 496 0.98 34.42 -6.22
CA GLY A 496 1.13 33.00 -6.58
C GLY A 496 -0.07 32.45 -7.35
N SER A 497 0.15 31.90 -8.54
CA SER A 497 -0.84 31.06 -9.26
C SER A 497 -0.77 29.63 -8.73
N GLY A 498 -1.80 29.20 -8.00
CA GLY A 498 -1.96 27.81 -7.56
C GLY A 498 -3.43 27.49 -7.34
N THR A 499 -3.87 26.34 -7.84
CA THR A 499 -5.23 25.82 -7.63
C THR A 499 -5.15 24.71 -6.59
N LEU A 500 -5.75 24.91 -5.41
CA LEU A 500 -5.94 23.85 -4.42
C LEU A 500 -7.38 23.34 -4.55
N LEU A 501 -7.54 22.17 -5.17
CA LEU A 501 -8.80 21.43 -5.19
C LEU A 501 -8.82 20.49 -3.99
N VAL A 502 -9.67 20.76 -3.00
CA VAL A 502 -9.91 19.85 -1.87
C VAL A 502 -11.24 19.14 -2.11
N ASN A 503 -11.18 17.85 -2.42
CA ASN A 503 -12.36 16.99 -2.52
C ASN A 503 -12.54 16.27 -1.18
N VAL A 504 -13.62 16.58 -0.45
CA VAL A 504 -13.98 15.92 0.80
C VAL A 504 -15.08 14.90 0.50
N PHE A 505 -14.83 13.62 0.79
CA PHE A 505 -15.80 12.53 0.57
C PHE A 505 -16.16 11.83 1.88
N GLY A 506 -17.47 11.72 2.13
CA GLY A 506 -18.06 10.94 3.23
C GLY A 506 -19.27 11.64 3.87
N PRO A 507 -20.21 10.91 4.49
CA PRO A 507 -21.21 11.53 5.34
C PRO A 507 -20.50 12.11 6.57
N LEU A 508 -20.37 13.44 6.62
CA LEU A 508 -19.88 14.15 7.80
C LEU A 508 -21.04 14.28 8.80
N PRO A 509 -21.04 13.57 9.94
CA PRO A 509 -22.06 13.77 10.96
C PRO A 509 -21.78 15.12 11.65
N GLY A 510 -22.66 16.11 11.50
CA GLY A 510 -22.66 17.31 12.35
C GLY A 510 -22.60 18.67 11.65
N LEU A 511 -22.47 18.74 10.32
CA LEU A 511 -22.61 20.03 9.63
C LEU A 511 -24.08 20.44 9.53
N THR A 512 -24.53 21.27 10.48
CA THR A 512 -25.87 21.88 10.50
C THR A 512 -25.92 23.27 9.86
N LYS A 513 -24.82 23.73 9.25
CA LYS A 513 -24.74 25.02 8.54
C LYS A 513 -23.88 24.93 7.29
N SER A 514 -24.46 25.31 6.15
CA SER A 514 -23.75 25.63 4.91
C SER A 514 -23.67 27.15 4.75
N GLY A 515 -22.49 27.69 4.44
CA GLY A 515 -22.32 29.12 4.17
C GLY A 515 -21.13 29.39 3.26
N LEU A 516 -21.34 30.22 2.24
CA LEU A 516 -20.29 30.77 1.38
C LEU A 516 -19.74 32.04 2.05
N TRP A 517 -18.44 32.09 2.34
CA TRP A 517 -17.82 33.29 2.89
C TRP A 517 -17.30 34.18 1.74
N THR A 518 -17.88 35.37 1.59
CA THR A 518 -17.41 36.41 0.67
C THR A 518 -16.94 37.62 1.49
N GLY A 519 -15.69 37.63 1.92
CA GLY A 519 -15.08 38.76 2.64
C GLY A 519 -13.81 39.26 1.96
N ALA A 520 -13.60 40.59 1.97
CA ALA A 520 -12.35 41.19 1.52
C ALA A 520 -11.22 40.96 2.55
N PRO A 521 -9.94 40.90 2.13
CA PRO A 521 -8.82 40.66 3.05
C PRO A 521 -8.71 41.77 4.11
N GLY A 522 -8.57 41.40 5.39
CA GLY A 522 -8.14 42.31 6.46
C GLY A 522 -9.19 42.75 7.49
N THR A 523 -10.43 42.24 7.49
CA THR A 523 -11.42 42.58 8.52
C THR A 523 -12.09 41.35 9.12
N ALA A 524 -11.45 40.74 10.12
CA ALA A 524 -12.09 39.80 11.02
C ALA A 524 -11.93 40.29 12.46
N SER A 525 -12.88 41.12 12.92
CA SER A 525 -13.17 41.28 14.34
C SER A 525 -14.56 40.66 14.59
N LEU A 526 -14.63 39.73 15.54
CA LEU A 526 -15.83 38.98 15.97
C LEU A 526 -17.04 39.88 16.33
N PRO A 527 -18.29 39.36 16.34
CA PRO A 527 -18.78 38.05 15.87
C PRO A 527 -19.73 38.15 14.64
N LEU A 528 -19.92 37.03 13.94
CA LEU A 528 -20.84 36.91 12.79
C LEU A 528 -22.30 37.23 13.19
N PRO A 529 -23.06 37.98 12.36
CA PRO A 529 -24.46 38.30 12.66
C PRO A 529 -25.36 37.06 12.65
N LEU A 530 -26.28 37.02 13.63
CA LEU A 530 -27.44 36.14 13.67
C LEU A 530 -28.49 36.65 12.67
N ASP A 531 -28.40 36.26 11.40
CA ASP A 531 -29.52 36.42 10.47
C ASP A 531 -29.97 35.05 9.94
N THR A 532 -31.29 34.86 9.90
CA THR A 532 -32.01 33.58 9.78
C THR A 532 -32.65 33.40 8.40
N SER A 533 -32.14 34.07 7.39
CA SER A 533 -32.76 34.14 6.07
C SER A 533 -32.00 33.35 5.01
N LEU A 534 -32.04 32.01 5.05
CA LEU A 534 -31.79 31.15 3.88
C LEU A 534 -32.51 29.80 4.06
N CYS A 535 -33.72 29.71 3.49
CA CYS A 535 -34.47 28.47 3.34
C CYS A 535 -34.23 27.87 1.95
N GLY A 536 -34.09 26.54 1.90
CA GLY A 536 -34.54 25.72 0.78
C GLY A 536 -33.46 25.16 -0.16
N LEU A 537 -32.96 23.95 0.15
CA LEU A 537 -32.72 22.90 -0.85
C LEU A 537 -32.57 21.55 -0.12
N ALA A 538 -33.39 20.60 -0.56
CA ALA A 538 -33.55 19.27 0.03
C ALA A 538 -32.38 18.34 -0.34
N ALA A 539 -32.21 17.33 0.51
CA ALA A 539 -31.20 16.28 0.45
C ALA A 539 -31.13 15.56 -0.90
N HIS A 540 -29.92 15.47 -1.47
CA HIS A 540 -29.34 14.34 -2.21
C HIS A 540 -27.91 14.77 -2.64
N GLY A 541 -26.89 13.96 -2.35
CA GLY A 541 -25.50 14.04 -2.85
C GLY A 541 -24.83 15.42 -2.89
N GLN A 542 -24.03 15.78 -1.89
CA GLN A 542 -23.27 17.04 -1.93
C GLN A 542 -21.77 16.81 -2.11
N SER A 543 -21.29 17.11 -3.32
CA SER A 543 -19.91 17.57 -3.54
C SER A 543 -19.80 19.02 -3.09
N PHE A 544 -18.68 19.39 -2.45
CA PHE A 544 -18.41 20.78 -2.07
C PHE A 544 -17.43 21.42 -3.06
N PHE A 545 -17.67 22.68 -3.42
CA PHE A 545 -16.74 23.50 -4.18
C PHE A 545 -16.39 24.75 -3.38
N VAL A 546 -15.11 25.06 -3.26
CA VAL A 546 -14.62 26.36 -2.76
C VAL A 546 -14.07 27.12 -3.96
N ALA A 547 -14.82 28.10 -4.45
CA ALA A 547 -14.34 29.06 -5.45
C ALA A 547 -13.85 30.32 -4.74
N LEU A 548 -12.57 30.67 -4.90
CA LEU A 548 -12.01 31.93 -4.43
C LEU A 548 -12.07 32.98 -5.56
N PRO A 549 -12.55 34.22 -5.32
CA PRO A 549 -12.62 35.22 -6.37
C PRO A 549 -11.27 35.92 -6.58
N ALA A 550 -10.57 35.55 -7.67
CA ALA A 550 -9.84 36.44 -8.59
C ALA A 550 -9.03 35.61 -9.60
N PHE A 551 -9.66 35.17 -10.70
CA PHE A 551 -8.94 34.59 -11.83
C PHE A 551 -9.43 35.19 -13.15
N SER A 552 -8.50 35.62 -13.99
CA SER A 552 -8.74 35.92 -15.40
C SER A 552 -8.24 34.70 -16.19
N ILE A 553 -9.13 34.02 -16.89
CA ILE A 553 -8.81 32.83 -17.70
C ILE A 553 -8.14 33.32 -18.99
N HIS A 554 -6.95 32.82 -19.31
CA HIS A 554 -6.32 33.06 -20.60
C HIS A 554 -6.98 32.14 -21.66
N PRO A 555 -7.30 32.61 -22.88
CA PRO A 555 -8.02 31.81 -23.89
C PRO A 555 -7.31 30.55 -24.41
N SER A 556 -6.15 30.19 -23.86
CA SER A 556 -5.42 28.93 -24.14
C SER A 556 -5.68 27.84 -23.10
N ASP A 557 -6.35 28.14 -21.98
CA ASP A 557 -6.57 27.19 -20.90
C ASP A 557 -7.87 26.42 -21.15
N ALA A 558 -7.75 25.20 -21.70
CA ALA A 558 -8.87 24.28 -21.80
C ALA A 558 -9.15 23.68 -20.41
N VAL A 559 -10.30 24.04 -19.83
CA VAL A 559 -10.84 23.37 -18.64
C VAL A 559 -11.92 22.40 -19.12
N ASP A 560 -11.59 21.11 -19.15
CA ASP A 560 -12.59 20.05 -19.35
C ASP A 560 -13.28 19.75 -18.01
N LEU A 561 -14.53 20.19 -17.90
CA LEU A 561 -15.42 19.89 -16.78
C LEU A 561 -16.20 18.61 -17.09
N VAL A 562 -15.71 17.46 -16.63
CA VAL A 562 -16.45 16.19 -16.76
C VAL A 562 -17.39 16.04 -15.58
N ILE A 563 -18.68 16.35 -15.80
CA ILE A 563 -19.77 16.03 -14.87
C ILE A 563 -20.39 14.71 -15.33
N GLY A 564 -20.03 13.60 -14.67
CA GLY A 564 -20.71 12.31 -14.83
C GLY A 564 -21.80 12.14 -13.79
N GLN A 565 -22.99 11.69 -14.20
CA GLN A 565 -24.14 11.42 -13.32
C GLN A 565 -23.90 10.24 -12.37
#